data_AF-A0A177F749-F1
#
_entry.id   AF-A0A177F749-F1
#
_cell.length_a   1.000
_cell.length_b   1.000
_cell.length_c   1.000
_cell.angle_alpha   90.00
_cell.angle_beta   90.00
_cell.angle_gamma   90.00
#
_symmetry.space_group_name_H-M   'P 1'
#
loop_
_entity.id
_entity.type
_entity.pdbx_description
1 polymer ?
#
loop_
_entity_poly.entity_id
_entity_poly.type
_entity_poly.pdbx_seq_one_letter_code
_entity_poly.pdbx_strand_id
1 'polypeptide(L)'
;MKTDAAIIIVGARAFGLTTAYELASEGYHNITVLHRHVAPVRKESTSFERYAKCPKVADGSSVDISRVMQFDYADPDYLRLAYDAYKKWSQRPKYSHTFGPSAFLLTSNTRSPGTYIDRTTAALAKASSPMEEIGHC
;
A
#
# COMPACT_ATOMS: atom_id res chain seq x y z
N MET A 1 15.13 17.96 -10.71
CA MET A 1 15.72 18.53 -9.48
C MET A 1 17.13 17.97 -9.35
N LYS A 2 18.08 18.70 -8.75
CA LYS A 2 19.43 18.14 -8.55
C LYS A 2 19.40 17.15 -7.38
N THR A 3 20.25 16.11 -7.41
CA THR A 3 20.27 15.04 -6.41
C THR A 3 20.79 15.48 -5.04
N ASP A 4 21.50 16.61 -4.99
CA ASP A 4 22.00 17.29 -3.79
C ASP A 4 21.01 18.30 -3.18
N ALA A 5 19.88 18.54 -3.86
CA ALA A 5 18.85 19.44 -3.36
C ALA A 5 18.31 18.96 -2.00
N ALA A 6 18.14 19.90 -1.07
CA ALA A 6 17.54 19.61 0.24
C ALA A 6 16.04 19.33 0.08
N ILE A 7 15.61 18.13 0.49
CA ILE A 7 14.22 17.69 0.45
C ILE A 7 13.73 17.46 1.86
N ILE A 8 12.62 18.11 2.22
CA ILE A 8 11.94 17.88 3.49
C ILE A 8 10.64 17.12 3.22
N ILE A 9 10.47 15.97 3.86
CA ILE A 9 9.24 15.16 3.82
C ILE A 9 8.57 15.28 5.18
N VAL A 10 7.34 15.81 5.21
CA VAL A 10 6.55 15.91 6.43
C VAL A 10 5.64 14.69 6.54
N GLY A 11 5.98 13.77 7.45
CA GLY A 11 5.17 12.61 7.81
C GLY A 11 5.89 11.27 7.57
N ALA A 12 6.54 10.70 8.59
CA ALA A 12 7.17 9.36 8.53
C ALA A 12 6.18 8.17 8.64
N ARG A 13 5.10 8.18 7.85
CA ARG A 13 4.16 7.04 7.69
C ARG A 13 4.41 6.31 6.37
N ALA A 14 3.56 5.36 5.99
CA ALA A 14 3.69 4.58 4.74
C ALA A 14 4.13 5.44 3.55
N PHE A 15 3.37 6.48 3.18
CA PHE A 15 3.73 7.30 2.02
C PHE A 15 4.98 8.14 2.19
N GLY A 16 5.23 8.76 3.34
CA GLY A 16 6.44 9.56 3.50
C GLY A 16 7.70 8.71 3.57
N LEU A 17 7.64 7.52 4.16
CA LEU A 17 8.75 6.57 4.17
C LEU A 17 8.96 5.94 2.79
N THR A 18 7.91 5.58 2.06
CA THR A 18 8.07 5.09 0.69
C THR A 18 8.61 6.19 -0.23
N THR A 19 8.16 7.44 -0.07
CA THR A 19 8.69 8.58 -0.83
C THR A 19 10.17 8.80 -0.55
N ALA A 20 10.57 8.78 0.73
CA ALA A 20 11.98 8.88 1.11
C ALA A 20 12.81 7.74 0.54
N TYR A 21 12.28 6.51 0.56
CA TYR A 21 12.94 5.33 0.00
C TYR A 21 13.13 5.44 -1.51
N GLU A 22 12.08 5.80 -2.26
CA GLU A 22 12.16 5.92 -3.72
C GLU A 22 13.15 7.04 -4.12
N LEU A 23 13.08 8.23 -3.48
CA LEU A 23 14.05 9.31 -3.71
C LEU A 23 15.49 8.87 -3.41
N ALA A 24 15.71 8.17 -2.30
CA ALA A 24 17.04 7.64 -1.98
C ALA A 24 17.52 6.63 -3.03
N SER A 25 16.61 5.79 -3.54
CA SER A 25 16.93 4.80 -4.58
C SER A 25 17.25 5.44 -5.94
N GLU A 26 16.72 6.63 -6.21
CA GLU A 26 17.02 7.45 -7.39
C GLU A 26 18.30 8.31 -7.23
N GLY A 27 18.98 8.24 -6.09
CA GLY A 27 20.27 8.90 -5.84
C GLY A 27 20.19 10.26 -5.12
N TYR A 28 19.01 10.67 -4.67
CA TYR A 28 18.88 11.83 -3.79
C TYR A 28 19.44 11.50 -2.41
N HIS A 29 20.31 12.38 -1.89
CA HIS A 29 21.07 12.10 -0.65
C HIS A 29 20.84 13.13 0.45
N ASN A 30 20.16 14.24 0.18
CA ASN A 30 19.84 15.29 1.14
C ASN A 30 18.35 15.28 1.52
N ILE A 31 17.88 14.17 2.09
CA ILE A 31 16.47 13.94 2.43
C ILE A 31 16.29 13.96 3.95
N THR A 32 15.42 14.84 4.45
CA THR A 32 15.04 14.93 5.86
C THR A 32 13.56 14.56 6.01
N VAL A 33 13.25 13.54 6.81
CA VAL A 33 11.87 13.15 7.13
C VAL A 33 11.50 13.62 8.52
N LEU A 34 10.48 14.46 8.63
CA LEU A 34 9.94 14.98 9.88
C LEU A 34 8.68 14.22 10.27
N HIS A 35 8.52 13.89 11.56
CA HIS A 35 7.27 13.32 12.07
C HIS A 35 7.08 13.72 13.53
N ARG A 36 5.81 13.93 13.95
CA ARG A 36 5.49 14.34 15.32
C ARG A 36 5.92 13.31 16.36
N HIS A 37 5.78 12.03 16.02
CA HIS A 37 6.19 10.90 16.84
C HIS A 37 7.48 10.34 16.26
N VAL A 38 8.61 10.67 16.86
CA VAL A 38 9.89 10.04 16.56
C VAL A 38 10.14 9.05 17.69
N ALA A 39 10.17 7.74 17.40
CA ALA A 39 10.65 6.80 18.41
C ALA A 39 12.09 7.20 18.76
N PRO A 40 12.47 7.23 20.05
CA PRO A 40 13.85 7.47 20.40
C PRO A 40 14.71 6.44 19.69
N VAL A 41 15.68 6.90 18.92
CA VAL A 41 16.75 6.06 18.38
C VAL A 41 17.55 5.57 19.58
N ARG A 42 17.09 4.51 20.26
CA ARG A 42 17.85 3.94 21.37
C ARG A 42 19.12 3.35 20.80
N LYS A 43 20.24 3.98 21.16
CA LYS A 43 21.57 3.37 21.15
C LYS A 43 21.55 2.30 22.22
N GLU A 44 21.20 1.07 21.87
CA GLU A 44 21.79 -0.16 22.43
C GLU A 44 21.04 -1.39 21.95
N SER A 45 21.86 -2.38 21.61
CA SER A 45 21.49 -3.57 20.87
C SER A 45 21.18 -4.70 21.84
N THR A 46 19.91 -4.97 22.11
CA THR A 46 19.52 -6.32 22.56
C THR A 46 18.80 -7.03 21.42
N SER A 47 19.09 -8.32 21.26
CA SER A 47 18.69 -9.16 20.13
C SER A 47 17.17 -9.30 19.96
N PHE A 48 16.39 -8.96 21.00
CA PHE A 48 14.92 -8.98 20.98
C PHE A 48 14.31 -7.68 20.42
N GLU A 49 15.02 -6.55 20.49
CA GLU A 49 14.52 -5.22 20.07
C GLU A 49 14.74 -4.93 18.58
N ARG A 50 15.39 -5.83 17.83
CA ARG A 50 15.62 -5.66 16.38
C ARG A 50 14.33 -5.53 15.56
N TYR A 51 13.22 -6.09 16.04
CA TYR A 51 11.89 -5.93 15.41
C TYR A 51 11.16 -4.63 15.81
N ALA A 52 11.68 -3.85 16.75
CA ALA A 52 11.14 -2.55 17.18
C ALA A 52 11.73 -1.34 16.43
N LYS A 53 12.53 -1.58 15.36
CA LYS A 53 13.29 -0.54 14.64
C LYS A 53 12.44 0.38 13.74
N CYS A 54 11.14 0.11 13.58
CA CYS A 54 10.23 1.11 13.01
C CYS A 54 9.81 2.08 14.11
N PRO A 55 9.89 3.41 13.87
CA PRO A 55 9.26 4.36 14.76
C PRO A 55 7.82 3.92 14.98
N LYS A 56 7.45 3.57 16.22
CA LYS A 56 6.08 3.22 16.56
C LYS A 56 5.26 4.49 16.49
N VAL A 57 4.85 4.84 15.28
CA VAL A 57 3.88 5.88 14.98
C VAL A 57 2.54 5.31 15.42
N ALA A 58 2.27 5.34 16.72
CA ALA A 58 1.14 4.63 17.36
C ALA A 58 -0.23 5.04 16.80
N ASP A 59 -0.29 6.21 16.17
CA ASP A 59 -1.47 6.79 15.52
C ASP A 59 -1.48 6.61 13.99
N GLY A 60 -0.54 5.83 13.46
CA GLY A 60 -0.44 5.48 12.06
C GLY A 60 -1.59 4.57 11.65
N SER A 61 -2.46 5.01 10.73
CA SER A 61 -3.01 4.03 9.78
C SER A 61 -1.81 3.36 9.11
N SER A 62 -1.81 2.14 8.61
CA SER A 62 -0.59 1.38 8.24
C SER A 62 0.21 0.79 9.41
N VAL A 63 0.14 1.32 10.63
CA VAL A 63 0.60 0.57 11.81
C VAL A 63 -0.52 -0.37 12.24
N ASP A 64 -0.50 -1.57 11.69
CA ASP A 64 -1.57 -2.56 11.85
C ASP A 64 -1.00 -3.97 11.72
N ILE A 65 -1.73 -4.95 12.25
CA ILE A 65 -1.35 -6.37 12.09
C ILE A 65 -1.64 -6.88 10.67
N SER A 66 -2.62 -6.31 10.00
CA SER A 66 -3.00 -6.67 8.63
C SER A 66 -3.69 -5.51 7.91
N ARG A 67 -3.69 -5.56 6.58
CA ARG A 67 -4.42 -4.62 5.71
C ARG A 67 -4.96 -5.39 4.51
N VAL A 68 -6.15 -5.02 4.06
CA VAL A 68 -6.75 -5.55 2.83
C VAL A 68 -6.08 -4.91 1.62
N MET A 69 -5.68 -5.74 0.66
CA MET A 69 -5.26 -5.31 -0.67
C MET A 69 -6.34 -5.76 -1.66
N GLN A 70 -6.94 -4.78 -2.34
CA GLN A 70 -7.95 -5.01 -3.37
C GLN A 70 -7.61 -4.16 -4.60
N PHE A 71 -7.99 -4.62 -5.78
CA PHE A 71 -7.79 -3.90 -7.05
C PHE A 71 -9.08 -3.78 -7.88
N ASP A 72 -10.22 -4.15 -7.33
CA ASP A 72 -11.56 -4.11 -7.90
C ASP A 72 -12.21 -2.71 -7.83
N TYR A 73 -11.48 -1.70 -8.32
CA TYR A 73 -11.98 -0.33 -8.37
C TYR A 73 -12.78 -0.07 -9.64
N ALA A 74 -13.91 0.62 -9.49
CA ALA A 74 -14.71 1.12 -10.63
C ALA A 74 -13.95 2.19 -11.44
N ASP A 75 -13.06 2.92 -10.79
CA ASP A 75 -12.19 3.90 -11.44
C ASP A 75 -10.99 3.20 -12.09
N PRO A 76 -10.73 3.43 -13.39
CA PRO A 76 -9.69 2.71 -14.12
C PRO A 76 -8.27 3.07 -13.68
N ASP A 77 -8.02 4.29 -13.20
CA ASP A 77 -6.69 4.69 -12.73
C ASP A 77 -6.38 4.03 -11.38
N TYR A 78 -7.37 3.99 -10.48
CA TYR A 78 -7.23 3.26 -9.21
C TYR A 78 -7.11 1.74 -9.43
N LEU A 79 -7.88 1.17 -10.35
CA LEU A 79 -7.76 -0.24 -10.72
C LEU A 79 -6.35 -0.55 -11.20
N ARG A 80 -5.84 0.24 -12.15
CA ARG A 80 -4.49 0.04 -12.69
C ARG A 80 -3.42 0.15 -11.60
N LEU A 81 -3.48 1.20 -10.78
CA LEU A 81 -2.52 1.43 -9.70
C LEU A 81 -2.52 0.27 -8.69
N ALA A 82 -3.72 -0.17 -8.28
CA ALA A 82 -3.87 -1.25 -7.32
C ALA A 82 -3.46 -2.60 -7.90
N TYR A 83 -3.74 -2.87 -9.17
CA TYR A 83 -3.33 -4.09 -9.85
C TYR A 83 -1.80 -4.16 -10.02
N ASP A 84 -1.15 -3.03 -10.34
CA ASP A 84 0.31 -2.95 -10.38
C ASP A 84 0.93 -3.17 -9.00
N ALA A 85 0.31 -2.65 -7.94
CA ALA A 85 0.71 -2.97 -6.57
C ALA A 85 0.55 -4.48 -6.30
N TYR A 86 -0.60 -5.07 -6.58
CA TYR A 86 -0.85 -6.50 -6.41
C TYR A 86 0.21 -7.37 -7.09
N LYS A 87 0.57 -7.09 -8.34
CA LYS A 87 1.66 -7.81 -9.04
C LYS A 87 2.98 -7.71 -8.29
N LYS A 88 3.37 -6.50 -7.84
CA LYS A 88 4.62 -6.32 -7.07
C LYS A 88 4.60 -7.09 -5.76
N TRP A 89 3.48 -7.07 -5.03
CA TRP A 89 3.33 -7.75 -3.74
C TRP A 89 3.26 -9.28 -3.88
N SER A 90 2.60 -9.79 -4.91
CA SER A 90 2.45 -11.24 -5.16
C SER A 90 3.68 -11.89 -5.79
N GLN A 91 4.46 -11.16 -6.59
CA GLN A 91 5.55 -11.75 -7.38
C GLN A 91 6.94 -11.54 -6.79
N ARG A 92 7.14 -10.53 -5.93
CA ARG A 92 8.48 -10.23 -5.38
C ARG A 92 8.75 -11.08 -4.12
N PRO A 93 9.87 -11.83 -4.06
CA PRO A 93 10.21 -12.65 -2.90
C PRO A 93 10.27 -11.90 -1.57
N LYS A 94 10.58 -10.60 -1.59
CA LYS A 94 10.62 -9.75 -0.39
C LYS A 94 9.29 -9.71 0.39
N TYR A 95 8.16 -9.95 -0.28
CA TYR A 95 6.83 -9.86 0.31
C TYR A 95 6.16 -11.22 0.57
N SER A 96 6.84 -12.33 0.27
CA SER A 96 6.25 -13.69 0.39
C SER A 96 5.80 -14.04 1.81
N HIS A 97 6.44 -13.46 2.84
CA HIS A 97 6.12 -13.70 4.24
C HIS A 97 5.06 -12.74 4.82
N THR A 98 4.67 -11.70 4.07
CA THR A 98 3.72 -10.67 4.54
C THR A 98 2.48 -10.56 3.67
N PHE A 99 2.52 -11.06 2.44
CA PHE A 99 1.38 -11.07 1.52
C PHE A 99 0.73 -12.45 1.48
N GLY A 100 -0.49 -12.55 2.01
CA GLY A 100 -1.34 -13.73 1.91
C GLY A 100 -2.42 -13.53 0.84
N PRO A 101 -2.36 -14.20 -0.33
CA PRO A 101 -3.41 -14.06 -1.34
C PRO A 101 -4.72 -14.68 -0.84
N SER A 102 -5.81 -13.94 -0.98
CA SER A 102 -7.17 -14.37 -0.62
C SER A 102 -8.17 -13.93 -1.68
N ALA A 103 -9.23 -14.71 -1.87
CA ALA A 103 -10.37 -14.26 -2.67
C ALA A 103 -11.07 -13.07 -1.99
N PHE A 104 -11.70 -12.22 -2.79
CA PHE A 104 -12.50 -11.09 -2.34
C PHE A 104 -13.93 -11.22 -2.88
N LEU A 105 -14.92 -10.85 -2.07
CA LEU A 105 -16.32 -10.87 -2.45
C LEU A 105 -16.89 -9.45 -2.43
N LEU A 106 -17.31 -8.96 -3.59
CA LEU A 106 -18.00 -7.69 -3.75
C LEU A 106 -19.51 -7.93 -3.82
N THR A 107 -20.27 -7.41 -2.86
CA THR A 107 -21.74 -7.60 -2.79
C THR A 107 -22.48 -6.27 -2.67
N SER A 108 -23.75 -6.27 -3.09
CA SER A 108 -24.65 -5.12 -2.94
C SER A 108 -26.03 -5.63 -2.53
N ASN A 109 -26.74 -4.84 -1.72
CA ASN A 109 -28.14 -5.08 -1.35
C ASN A 109 -29.13 -4.39 -2.31
N THR A 110 -28.65 -3.73 -3.36
CA THR A 110 -29.48 -3.02 -4.34
C THR A 110 -29.16 -3.49 -5.74
N ARG A 111 -30.21 -3.78 -6.52
CA ARG A 111 -30.11 -4.18 -7.92
C ARG A 111 -30.64 -3.06 -8.82
N SER A 112 -29.85 -2.00 -8.96
CA SER A 112 -30.12 -0.91 -9.89
C SER A 112 -29.03 -0.84 -10.96
N PRO A 113 -29.35 -0.46 -12.21
CA PRO A 113 -28.32 -0.25 -13.22
C PRO A 113 -27.37 0.90 -12.82
N GLY A 114 -26.09 0.75 -13.16
CA GLY A 114 -25.08 1.77 -12.89
C GLY A 114 -24.53 1.74 -11.46
N THR A 115 -24.72 0.62 -10.75
CA THR A 115 -24.15 0.43 -9.41
C THR A 115 -22.62 0.47 -9.44
N TYR A 116 -22.02 0.55 -8.25
CA TYR A 116 -20.57 0.36 -8.13
C TYR A 116 -20.13 -1.01 -8.66
N ILE A 117 -20.92 -2.06 -8.43
CA ILE A 117 -20.63 -3.41 -8.97
C ILE A 117 -20.59 -3.38 -10.49
N ASP A 118 -21.61 -2.84 -11.16
CA ASP A 118 -21.64 -2.78 -12.64
C ASP A 118 -20.40 -2.07 -13.20
N ARG A 119 -20.02 -0.96 -12.57
CA ARG A 119 -18.86 -0.17 -13.00
C ARG A 119 -17.53 -0.90 -12.74
N THR A 120 -17.39 -1.54 -11.58
CA THR A 120 -16.22 -2.36 -11.23
C THR A 120 -16.09 -3.55 -12.16
N THR A 121 -17.16 -4.31 -12.39
CA THR A 121 -17.19 -5.44 -13.32
C THR A 121 -16.81 -5.01 -14.74
N ALA A 122 -17.35 -3.89 -15.21
CA ALA A 122 -16.97 -3.34 -16.51
C ALA A 122 -15.49 -2.93 -16.59
N ALA A 123 -14.94 -2.37 -15.50
CA ALA A 123 -13.52 -1.98 -15.43
C ALA A 123 -12.59 -3.22 -15.41
N LEU A 124 -12.93 -4.24 -14.61
CA LEU A 124 -12.18 -5.50 -14.54
C LEU A 124 -12.21 -6.28 -15.85
N ALA A 125 -13.36 -6.32 -16.52
CA ALA A 125 -13.49 -6.96 -17.83
C ALA A 125 -12.55 -6.31 -18.88
N LYS A 126 -12.47 -4.97 -18.88
CA LYS A 126 -11.53 -4.24 -19.74
C LYS A 126 -10.07 -4.51 -19.41
N ALA A 127 -9.76 -4.76 -18.15
CA ALA A 127 -8.42 -5.08 -17.68
C ALA A 127 -8.04 -6.57 -17.81
N SER A 128 -8.91 -7.40 -18.41
CA SER A 128 -8.74 -8.87 -18.54
C SER A 128 -8.39 -9.57 -17.21
N SER A 129 -8.95 -9.06 -16.10
CA SER A 129 -8.69 -9.59 -14.76
C SER A 129 -9.63 -10.77 -14.46
N PRO A 130 -9.16 -11.81 -13.74
CA PRO A 130 -9.99 -12.96 -13.38
C PRO A 130 -11.10 -12.52 -12.42
N MET A 131 -12.36 -12.73 -12.81
CA MET A 131 -13.54 -12.48 -11.99
C MET A 131 -14.56 -13.59 -12.28
N GLU A 132 -15.24 -14.05 -11.23
CA GLU A 132 -16.33 -15.02 -11.33
C GLU A 132 -17.58 -14.42 -10.67
N GLU A 133 -18.72 -14.52 -11.34
CA GLU A 133 -20.00 -14.11 -10.78
C GLU A 133 -20.59 -15.26 -9.95
N ILE A 134 -20.62 -15.10 -8.63
CA ILE A 134 -21.08 -16.13 -7.70
C ILE A 134 -22.58 -15.93 -7.42
N GLY A 135 -23.40 -16.27 -8.41
CA GLY A 135 -24.87 -16.37 -8.29
C GLY A 135 -25.62 -15.05 -8.08
N HIS A 136 -26.94 -15.11 -8.20
CA HIS A 136 -27.84 -14.00 -7.90
C HIS A 136 -28.48 -14.24 -6.53
N CYS A 137 -28.37 -13.27 -5.61
CA CYS A 137 -29.26 -13.19 -4.45
C CYS A 137 -30.62 -12.61 -4.87
#